data_AF-A0A6J6YSN5-F1
#
_entry.id   AF-A0A6J6YSN5-F1
#
_cell.length_a   1.000
_cell.length_b   1.000
_cell.length_c   1.000
_cell.angle_alpha   90.00
_cell.angle_beta   90.00
_cell.angle_gamma   90.00
#
_symmetry.space_group_name_H-M   'P 1'
#
loop_
_entity.id
_entity.type
_entity.pdbx_description
1 polymer ?
#
loop_
_entity_poly.entity_id
_entity_poly.type
_entity_poly.pdbx_seq_one_letter_code
_entity_poly.pdbx_strand_id
1 'polypeptide(L)'
;MVELLKQPLNSPMPVEEQVVSIFAGTKGYLDTIPVADVRRFENELLEHMRSRHAGLLSGIRQEPKADVPKDLASIVGAFKNAFVPTKKSSAVDPTKTDAGETGEAASAKTLATE
;
A
#
# COMPACT_ATOMS: atom_id res chain seq x y z
N MET A 1 5.51 -5.59 -0.04
CA MET A 1 4.71 -5.33 -1.26
C MET A 1 3.34 -6.02 -1.28
N VAL A 2 3.16 -7.23 -0.75
CA VAL A 2 1.87 -7.98 -0.85
C VAL A 2 0.67 -7.22 -0.25
N GLU A 3 0.88 -6.40 0.78
CA GLU A 3 -0.20 -5.69 1.47
C GLU A 3 -0.67 -4.41 0.77
N LEU A 4 0.19 -3.77 -0.04
CA LEU A 4 -0.16 -2.58 -0.83
C LEU A 4 -1.16 -2.89 -1.96
N LEU A 5 -1.14 -4.13 -2.45
CA LEU A 5 -2.00 -4.55 -3.55
C LEU A 5 -3.40 -4.98 -3.10
N LYS A 6 -3.66 -5.03 -1.79
CA LYS A 6 -4.97 -5.46 -1.28
C LYS A 6 -5.93 -4.28 -1.24
N GLN A 7 -6.60 -4.00 -2.36
CA GLN A 7 -7.65 -2.98 -2.41
C GLN A 7 -8.97 -3.52 -1.81
N PRO A 8 -9.74 -2.69 -1.06
CA PRO A 8 -11.10 -3.05 -0.68
C PRO A 8 -12.00 -3.11 -1.93
N LEU A 9 -13.03 -3.96 -1.88
CA LEU A 9 -13.98 -4.13 -2.98
C LEU A 9 -14.64 -2.78 -3.32
N ASN A 10 -14.74 -2.43 -4.61
CA ASN A 10 -15.35 -1.20 -5.13
C ASN A 10 -14.67 0.12 -4.72
N SER A 11 -13.36 0.14 -4.44
CA SER A 11 -12.61 1.39 -4.21
C SER A 11 -11.62 1.67 -5.33
N PRO A 12 -12.08 2.13 -6.52
CA PRO A 12 -11.17 2.52 -7.59
C PRO A 12 -10.33 3.73 -7.16
N MET A 13 -9.02 3.61 -7.29
CA MET A 13 -8.07 4.68 -7.00
C MET A 13 -7.69 5.43 -8.28
N PRO A 14 -7.68 6.78 -8.30
CA PRO A 14 -7.18 7.57 -9.42
C PRO A 14 -5.73 7.20 -9.77
N VAL A 15 -5.35 7.36 -11.05
CA VAL A 15 -4.01 6.97 -11.54
C VAL A 15 -2.92 7.76 -10.81
N GLU A 16 -3.14 9.06 -10.59
CA GLU A 16 -2.21 9.92 -9.86
C GLU A 16 -1.95 9.45 -8.43
N GLU A 17 -2.97 8.92 -7.75
CA GLU A 17 -2.85 8.37 -6.40
C GLU A 17 -2.16 7.00 -6.41
N GLN A 18 -2.47 6.15 -7.41
CA GLN A 18 -1.78 4.88 -7.61
C GLN A 18 -0.27 5.08 -7.84
N VAL A 19 0.12 6.08 -8.63
CA VAL A 19 1.53 6.42 -8.86
C VAL A 19 2.23 6.77 -7.55
N VAL A 20 1.58 7.55 -6.67
CA VAL A 20 2.16 7.89 -5.36
C VAL A 20 2.33 6.65 -4.47
N SER A 21 1.31 5.78 -4.39
CA SER A 21 1.38 4.55 -3.59
C SER A 21 2.47 3.60 -4.08
N ILE A 22 2.55 3.38 -5.40
CA ILE A 22 3.59 2.54 -6.02
C ILE A 22 4.98 3.15 -5.82
N PHE A 23 5.11 4.47 -5.97
CA PHE A 23 6.37 5.16 -5.71
C PHE A 23 6.84 4.96 -4.26
N ALA A 24 5.95 5.11 -3.28
CA ALA A 24 6.26 4.90 -1.87
C ALA A 24 6.74 3.46 -1.59
N GLY A 25 6.08 2.46 -2.21
CA GLY A 25 6.47 1.06 -2.10
C GLY A 25 7.78 0.70 -2.79
N THR A 26 7.98 1.16 -4.04
CA THR A 26 9.17 0.84 -4.85
C THR A 26 10.45 1.50 -4.36
N LYS A 27 10.34 2.65 -3.68
CA LYS A 27 11.46 3.35 -3.06
C LYS A 27 11.74 2.93 -1.61
N GLY A 28 11.01 1.95 -1.07
CA GLY A 28 11.24 1.40 0.26
C GLY A 28 10.82 2.31 1.42
N TYR A 29 9.96 3.32 1.18
CA TYR A 29 9.49 4.20 2.27
C TYR A 29 8.62 3.44 3.29
N LEU A 30 8.03 2.33 2.87
CA LEU A 30 7.13 1.49 3.66
C LEU A 30 7.84 0.39 4.44
N ASP A 31 9.13 0.13 4.16
CA ASP A 31 9.84 -1.03 4.72
C ASP A 31 10.05 -0.95 6.24
N THR A 32 10.10 0.26 6.79
CA THR A 32 10.24 0.49 8.24
C THR A 32 8.89 0.56 8.96
N ILE A 33 7.78 0.52 8.23
CA ILE A 33 6.43 0.66 8.78
C ILE A 33 5.90 -0.75 9.11
N PRO A 34 5.34 -0.97 10.32
CA PRO A 34 4.69 -2.24 10.64
C PRO A 34 3.60 -2.56 9.62
N VAL A 35 3.50 -3.83 9.22
CA VAL A 35 2.53 -4.29 8.21
C VAL A 35 1.09 -3.85 8.51
N ALA A 36 0.69 -3.91 9.78
CA ALA A 36 -0.64 -3.49 10.25
C ALA A 36 -0.92 -2.00 9.99
N ASP A 37 0.11 -1.17 9.91
CA ASP A 37 0.01 0.28 9.71
C ASP A 37 0.20 0.71 8.25
N VAL A 38 0.62 -0.19 7.35
CA VAL A 38 0.91 0.15 5.94
C VAL A 38 -0.30 0.77 5.24
N ARG A 39 -1.49 0.19 5.44
CA ARG A 39 -2.73 0.75 4.85
C ARG A 39 -3.10 2.10 5.44
N ARG A 40 -2.90 2.28 6.75
CA ARG A 40 -3.16 3.56 7.41
C ARG A 40 -2.21 4.62 6.89
N PHE A 41 -0.94 4.28 6.77
CA PHE A 41 0.07 5.15 6.16
C PHE A 41 -0.30 5.56 4.74
N GLU A 42 -0.68 4.60 3.89
CA GLU A 42 -1.10 4.88 2.51
C GLU A 42 -2.30 5.84 2.48
N ASN A 43 -3.35 5.56 3.25
CA ASN A 43 -4.54 6.41 3.29
C ASN A 43 -4.22 7.82 3.77
N GLU A 44 -3.44 7.97 4.84
CA GLU A 44 -3.05 9.28 5.37
C GLU A 44 -2.10 10.03 4.41
N LEU A 45 -1.20 9.32 3.72
CA LEU A 45 -0.33 9.90 2.70
C LEU A 45 -1.15 10.43 1.53
N LEU A 46 -2.10 9.63 1.02
CA LEU A 46 -2.97 10.07 -0.08
C LEU A 46 -3.83 11.27 0.34
N GLU A 47 -4.33 11.28 1.57
CA GLU A 47 -5.07 12.44 2.10
C GLU A 47 -4.19 13.68 2.24
N HIS A 48 -2.94 13.51 2.68
CA HIS A 48 -1.95 14.59 2.71
C HIS A 48 -1.68 15.15 1.31
N MET A 49 -1.55 14.27 0.30
CA MET A 49 -1.37 14.68 -1.08
C MET A 49 -2.59 15.44 -1.63
N ARG A 50 -3.80 14.96 -1.36
CA ARG A 50 -5.04 15.64 -1.78
C ARG A 50 -5.19 17.01 -1.13
N SER A 51 -4.91 17.12 0.17
CA SER A 51 -5.12 18.35 0.93
C SER A 51 -4.01 19.41 0.76
N ARG A 52 -2.75 19.00 0.55
CA ARG A 52 -1.59 19.91 0.52
C ARG A 52 -0.91 19.99 -0.84
N HIS A 53 -1.07 18.97 -1.70
CA HIS A 53 -0.29 18.83 -2.93
C HIS A 53 -1.17 18.47 -4.16
N ALA A 54 -2.42 18.93 -4.19
CA ALA A 54 -3.36 18.68 -5.28
C ALA A 54 -2.84 19.10 -6.68
N GLY A 55 -2.01 20.15 -6.75
CA GLY A 55 -1.36 20.57 -8.00
C GLY A 55 -0.37 19.54 -8.53
N LEU A 56 0.36 18.86 -7.65
CA LEU A 56 1.29 17.79 -8.03
C LEU A 56 0.54 16.55 -8.52
N LEU A 57 -0.55 16.17 -7.84
CA LEU A 57 -1.46 15.12 -8.29
C LEU A 57 -2.04 15.42 -9.69
N SER A 58 -2.43 16.68 -9.92
CA SER A 58 -2.93 17.13 -11.23
C SER A 58 -1.86 17.03 -12.32
N GLY A 59 -0.61 17.38 -12.00
CA GLY A 59 0.52 17.26 -12.93
C GLY A 59 0.78 15.81 -13.34
N ILE A 60 0.78 14.88 -12.37
CA ILE A 60 0.93 13.44 -12.64
C ILE A 60 -0.20 12.94 -13.56
N ARG A 61 -1.44 13.38 -13.31
CA ARG A 61 -2.59 12.99 -14.12
C ARG A 61 -2.50 13.49 -15.56
N GLN A 62 -2.02 14.72 -15.77
CA GLN A 62 -1.92 15.34 -17.10
C GLN A 62 -0.79 14.75 -17.93
N GLU A 63 0.31 14.37 -17.29
CA GLU A 63 1.50 13.84 -17.97
C GLU A 63 1.91 12.47 -17.41
N PRO A 64 1.13 11.40 -17.67
CA PRO A 64 1.37 10.08 -17.10
C PRO A 64 2.66 9.39 -17.58
N LYS A 65 3.32 9.95 -18.61
CA LYS A 65 4.60 9.47 -19.15
C LYS A 65 5.80 10.30 -18.70
N ALA A 66 5.57 11.39 -17.97
CA ALA A 66 6.65 12.22 -17.46
C ALA A 66 7.37 11.50 -16.32
N ASP A 67 8.63 11.88 -16.11
CA ASP A 67 9.39 11.42 -14.96
C ASP A 67 8.69 11.82 -13.66
N VAL A 68 8.87 10.99 -12.63
CA VAL A 68 8.31 11.26 -11.30
C VAL A 68 8.75 12.65 -10.82
N PRO A 69 7.82 13.51 -10.38
CA PRO A 69 8.16 14.85 -9.89
C PRO A 69 9.23 14.77 -8.80
N LYS A 70 10.28 15.59 -8.92
CA LYS A 70 11.41 15.61 -7.97
C LYS A 70 10.97 15.86 -6.53
N ASP A 71 9.91 16.65 -6.38
CA ASP A 71 9.36 17.02 -5.08
C ASP A 71 8.63 15.84 -4.39
N LEU A 72 8.17 14.84 -5.15
CA LEU A 72 7.43 13.70 -4.58
C LEU A 72 8.28 12.92 -3.57
N ALA A 73 9.57 12.72 -3.85
CA ALA A 73 10.49 12.06 -2.93
C ALA A 73 10.64 12.82 -1.61
N SER A 74 10.71 14.15 -1.68
CA SER A 74 10.82 15.01 -0.51
C SER A 74 9.55 14.99 0.33
N ILE A 75 8.38 15.10 -0.32
CA ILE A 75 7.07 15.09 0.34
C ILE A 75 6.82 13.75 1.04
N VAL A 76 7.00 12.62 0.33
CA VAL A 76 6.81 11.29 0.90
C VAL A 76 7.80 11.03 2.04
N GLY A 77 9.05 11.47 1.89
CA GLY A 77 10.06 11.37 2.95
C GLY A 77 9.71 12.20 4.20
N ALA A 78 9.25 13.43 4.01
CA ALA A 78 8.81 14.29 5.11
C ALA A 78 7.58 13.69 5.83
N PHE A 79 6.61 13.19 5.06
CA PHE A 79 5.44 12.52 5.62
C PHE A 79 5.81 11.27 6.41
N LYS A 80 6.71 10.43 5.88
CA LYS A 80 7.24 9.25 6.59
C LYS A 80 7.81 9.62 7.96
N ASN A 81 8.60 10.69 8.03
CA ASN A 81 9.22 11.11 9.28
C ASN A 81 8.20 11.66 10.29
N ALA A 82 7.08 12.20 9.81
CA ALA A 82 5.98 12.70 10.65
C ALA A 82 5.00 11.59 11.08
N PHE A 83 4.94 10.47 10.35
CA PHE A 83 4.03 9.38 10.64
C PHE A 83 4.44 8.60 11.89
N VAL A 84 3.48 8.35 12.77
CA VAL A 84 3.69 7.61 14.02
C VAL A 84 2.99 6.24 13.95
N PRO A 85 3.74 5.13 13.80
CA PRO A 85 3.19 3.78 13.82
C PRO A 85 2.48 3.43 15.14
N THR A 86 1.45 2.59 15.10
CA THR A 86 0.72 2.11 16.30
C THR A 86 1.57 1.19 17.16
N LYS A 87 2.54 0.48 16.57
CA LYS A 87 3.54 -0.33 17.27
C LYS A 87 4.93 0.02 16.76
N LYS A 88 5.95 0.07 17.63
CA LYS A 88 7.35 0.14 17.18
C LYS A 88 7.65 -1.13 16.37
N SER A 89 8.06 -0.95 15.12
CA SER A 89 8.41 -2.04 14.21
C SER A 89 9.56 -2.87 14.78
N SER A 90 9.28 -4.10 15.20
CA SER A 90 10.30 -5.15 15.22
C SER A 90 10.40 -5.65 13.78
N ALA A 91 11.55 -5.47 13.15
CA ALA A 91 11.80 -5.88 11.77
C ALA A 91 11.31 -7.33 11.55
N VAL A 92 10.28 -7.50 10.74
CA VAL A 92 9.79 -8.82 10.35
C VAL A 92 10.64 -9.26 9.17
N ASP A 93 11.54 -10.21 9.42
CA ASP A 93 12.37 -10.87 8.41
C ASP A 93 11.44 -11.62 7.42
N PRO A 94 11.42 -11.25 6.13
CA PRO A 94 10.57 -11.89 5.13
C PRO A 94 10.95 -13.36 4.83
N THR A 95 12.01 -13.89 5.45
CA THR A 95 12.44 -15.29 5.27
C THR A 95 11.69 -16.26 6.19
N LYS A 96 10.89 -15.78 7.14
CA LYS A 96 10.09 -16.64 8.03
C LYS A 96 8.71 -16.91 7.45
N THR A 97 8.67 -17.72 6.38
CA THR A 97 7.44 -18.34 5.91
C THR A 97 7.02 -19.41 6.94
N ASP A 98 6.15 -19.04 7.87
CA ASP A 98 5.35 -20.03 8.60
C ASP A 98 4.31 -20.57 7.60
N ALA A 99 4.73 -21.58 6.83
CA ALA A 99 3.85 -22.39 6.01
C ALA A 99 3.00 -23.27 6.95
N GLY A 100 2.10 -22.65 7.70
CA GLY A 100 1.03 -23.32 8.41
C GLY A 100 0.02 -23.84 7.40
N GLU A 101 0.23 -25.09 6.97
CA GLU A 101 -0.77 -26.08 6.59
C GLU A 101 -2.03 -25.52 5.91
N THR A 102 -1.98 -25.43 4.58
CA THR A 102 -3.18 -25.32 3.73
C THR A 102 -4.15 -26.43 4.09
N GLY A 103 -5.28 -26.04 4.70
CA GLY A 103 -6.38 -26.92 5.04
C GLY A 103 -6.84 -27.77 3.86
N GLU A 104 -6.89 -29.07 4.12
CA GLU A 104 -7.41 -30.13 3.29
C GLU A 104 -8.85 -29.81 2.84
N ALA A 105 -9.03 -29.60 1.53
CA ALA A 105 -10.34 -29.46 0.92
C ALA A 105 -11.02 -30.83 0.78
N ALA A 106 -11.72 -31.29 1.82
CA ALA A 106 -12.61 -32.44 1.73
C ALA A 106 -14.01 -32.00 1.26
N SER A 107 -14.26 -32.08 -0.05
CA SER A 107 -15.60 -31.97 -0.64
C SER A 107 -16.38 -33.28 -0.43
N ALA A 108 -17.19 -33.36 0.62
CA ALA A 108 -18.19 -34.42 0.77
C ALA A 108 -19.48 -34.03 0.02
N LYS A 109 -19.56 -34.39 -1.27
CA LYS A 109 -20.80 -34.35 -2.05
C LYS A 109 -21.63 -35.59 -1.71
N THR A 110 -22.50 -35.49 -0.72
CA THR A 110 -23.58 -36.46 -0.48
C THR A 110 -24.65 -36.31 -1.56
N LEU A 111 -24.60 -37.19 -2.56
CA LEU A 111 -25.72 -37.46 -3.45
C LEU A 111 -26.55 -38.56 -2.77
N ALA A 112 -27.62 -38.15 -2.09
CA ALA A 112 -28.67 -39.06 -1.65
C ALA A 112 -29.52 -39.44 -2.86
N THR A 113 -29.75 -40.74 -3.00
CA THR A 113 -30.73 -41.34 -3.90
C THR A 113 -32.12 -41.11 -3.33
N GLU A 114 -33.08 -40.74 -4.18
CA GLU A 114 -34.50 -41.15 -4.18
C GLU A 114 -35.13 -40.72 -5.50
#